data_AF-A0AA38G320-F1
#
_entry.id   AF-A0AA38G320-F1
#
_cell.length_a   1.000
_cell.length_b   1.000
_cell.length_c   1.000
_cell.angle_alpha   90.00
_cell.angle_beta   90.00
_cell.angle_gamma   90.00
#
_symmetry.space_group_name_H-M   'P 1'
#
loop_
_entity.id
_entity.type
_entity.pdbx_description
1 polymer ?
#
loop_
_entity_poly.entity_id
_entity_poly.type
_entity_poly.pdbx_seq_one_letter_code
_entity_poly.pdbx_strand_id
1 'polypeptide(L)' 'ANRYFILCMDNLLAFGGGDNFALCMDGDLLNGTSGPCDTFGNSCLAHSPEISFRNVE' A
#
# COMPACT_ATOMS: atom_id res chain seq x y z
N ALA A 1 -5.54 6.31 -16.29
CA ALA A 1 -5.17 6.83 -14.95
C ALA A 1 -6.44 6.99 -14.13
N ASN A 2 -6.53 6.27 -13.00
CA ASN A 2 -7.65 6.37 -12.07
C ASN A 2 -7.35 7.43 -10.98
N ARG A 3 -8.24 7.58 -9.99
CA ARG A 3 -8.10 8.56 -8.89
C ARG A 3 -8.17 7.91 -7.50
N TYR A 4 -7.74 6.66 -7.37
CA TYR A 4 -7.77 5.90 -6.11
C TYR A 4 -6.51 6.16 -5.29
N PHE A 5 -6.37 7.38 -4.80
CA PHE A 5 -5.13 7.81 -4.16
C PHE A 5 -4.93 7.24 -2.76
N ILE A 6 -5.97 7.27 -1.91
CA ILE A 6 -5.90 6.87 -0.50
C ILE A 6 -7.19 6.15 -0.12
N LEU A 7 -7.06 5.08 0.67
CA LEU A 7 -8.13 4.38 1.37
C LEU A 7 -7.75 4.26 2.85
N CYS A 8 -8.61 4.74 3.73
CA CYS A 8 -8.41 4.66 5.18
C CYS A 8 -9.65 4.01 5.81
N MET A 9 -9.43 2.93 6.55
CA MET A 9 -10.44 2.15 7.28
C MET A 9 -9.90 1.87 8.69
N ASP A 10 -10.77 1.47 9.62
CA ASP A 10 -10.39 1.23 11.02
C ASP A 10 -9.26 0.19 11.20
N ASN A 11 -9.09 -0.68 10.21
CA ASN A 11 -8.25 -1.86 10.23
C ASN A 11 -7.24 -1.89 9.07
N LEU A 12 -7.17 -0.84 8.25
CA LEU A 12 -6.25 -0.76 7.11
C LEU A 12 -6.02 0.69 6.64
N LEU A 13 -4.78 1.00 6.26
CA LEU A 13 -4.43 2.18 5.49
C LEU A 13 -3.76 1.78 4.17
N ALA A 14 -4.29 2.25 3.04
CA ALA A 14 -3.75 1.92 1.73
C ALA A 14 -3.62 3.15 0.80
N PHE A 15 -2.67 3.07 -0.12
CA PHE A 15 -2.29 4.11 -1.06
C PHE A 15 -2.24 3.53 -2.47
N GLY A 16 -2.81 4.25 -3.44
CA GLY A 16 -2.75 3.97 -4.87
C GLY A 16 -3.42 2.66 -5.26
N GLY A 17 -4.61 2.70 -5.86
CA GLY A 17 -5.33 1.52 -6.32
C GLY A 17 -5.33 1.29 -7.83
N GLY A 18 -6.27 0.45 -8.28
CA GLY A 18 -6.56 0.21 -9.70
C GLY A 18 -6.23 -1.21 -10.20
N ASP A 19 -5.64 -2.04 -9.36
CA ASP A 19 -5.63 -3.51 -9.46
C ASP A 19 -5.12 -4.03 -8.10
N ASN A 20 -3.88 -3.67 -7.77
CA ASN A 20 -3.32 -3.78 -6.42
C ASN A 20 -3.18 -2.39 -5.77
N PHE A 21 -2.87 -2.41 -4.46
CA PHE A 21 -2.44 -1.23 -3.74
C PHE A 21 -0.93 -1.02 -3.90
N ALA A 22 -0.51 0.23 -4.16
CA ALA A 22 0.90 0.58 -4.18
C ALA A 22 1.55 0.33 -2.81
N LEU A 23 0.83 0.68 -1.76
CA LEU A 23 1.19 0.40 -0.38
C LEU A 23 -0.08 0.14 0.42
N CYS A 24 -0.07 -0.89 1.26
CA CYS A 24 -1.18 -1.30 2.10
C CYS A 24 -0.59 -1.65 3.46
N MET A 25 -1.18 -1.17 4.55
CA MET A 25 -0.70 -1.39 5.92
C MET A 25 -1.86 -1.82 6.80
N ASP A 26 -1.64 -2.83 7.63
CA ASP A 26 -2.60 -3.24 8.65
C ASP A 26 -2.86 -2.13 9.67
N GLY A 27 -3.98 -2.24 10.40
CA GLY A 27 -4.39 -1.24 11.39
C GLY A 27 -3.41 -1.06 12.55
N ASP A 28 -2.53 -2.04 12.79
CA ASP A 28 -1.48 -1.97 13.80
C ASP A 28 -0.16 -1.39 13.26
N LEU A 29 -0.09 -1.11 11.94
CA LEU A 29 1.08 -0.60 11.22
C LEU A 29 2.32 -1.48 11.39
N LEU A 30 2.13 -2.78 11.60
CA LEU A 30 3.20 -3.76 11.78
C LEU A 30 3.53 -4.47 10.47
N ASN A 31 2.52 -4.74 9.66
CA ASN A 31 2.68 -5.44 8.40
C ASN A 31 1.97 -4.72 7.28
N GLY A 32 2.44 -4.96 6.08
CA GLY A 32 1.88 -4.38 4.90
C GLY A 32 2.22 -5.13 3.64
N THR A 33 1.62 -4.69 2.55
CA THR A 33 1.91 -5.19 1.22
C THR A 33 2.20 -4.05 0.27
N SER A 34 2.99 -4.34 -0.76
CA SER A 34 3.23 -3.43 -1.87
C SER A 34 3.14 -4.17 -3.19
N GLY A 35 2.47 -3.56 -4.15
CA GLY A 35 2.33 -4.08 -5.49
C GLY A 35 2.32 -2.98 -6.54
N PRO A 36 2.31 -3.36 -7.83
CA PRO A 36 2.13 -2.41 -8.90
C PRO A 36 0.70 -1.83 -8.87
N CYS A 37 0.54 -0.54 -9.12
CA CYS A 37 -0.80 0.06 -9.21
C CYS A 37 -0.96 0.99 -10.42
N ASP A 38 -2.18 1.08 -10.93
CA ASP A 38 -2.54 1.94 -12.05
C ASP A 38 -2.62 3.43 -11.67
N THR A 39 -2.83 3.72 -10.38
CA THR A 39 -2.93 5.12 -9.90
C THR A 39 -1.61 5.86 -10.11
N PHE A 40 -0.51 5.20 -9.75
CA PHE A 40 0.83 5.79 -9.79
C PHE A 40 1.72 5.20 -10.88
N GLY A 41 1.32 4.09 -11.51
CA GLY A 41 2.15 3.37 -12.49
C GLY A 41 3.45 2.83 -11.88
N ASN A 42 3.46 2.57 -10.57
CA ASN A 42 4.63 2.04 -9.86
C ASN A 42 4.75 0.52 -10.01
N SER A 43 5.95 0.00 -9.76
CA SER A 43 6.17 -1.41 -9.41
C SER A 43 6.06 -1.63 -7.89
N CYS A 44 6.28 -2.85 -7.40
CA CYS A 44 6.47 -3.08 -5.96
C CYS A 44 7.50 -2.10 -5.39
N LEU A 45 7.13 -1.41 -4.31
CA LEU A 45 7.93 -0.37 -3.64
C LEU A 45 8.92 -0.97 -2.64
N ALA A 46 8.75 -2.23 -2.27
CA ALA A 46 9.62 -2.95 -1.35
C ALA A 46 10.38 -4.09 -2.03
N HIS A 47 11.31 -4.69 -1.29
CA HIS A 47 12.08 -5.84 -1.75
C HIS A 47 11.21 -7.07 -2.01
N SER A 48 10.11 -7.19 -1.26
CA SER A 48 9.11 -8.26 -1.35
C SER A 48 7.70 -7.68 -1.32
N PRO A 49 6.70 -8.38 -1.89
CA PRO A 49 5.30 -7.95 -1.84
C PRO A 49 4.75 -7.87 -0.42
N GLU A 50 5.28 -8.65 0.51
CA GLU A 50 4.97 -8.59 1.95
C GLU A 50 6.09 -7.84 2.67
N ILE A 51 5.72 -6.95 3.59
CA ILE A 51 6.62 -6.05 4.29
C ILE A 51 6.27 -6.04 5.77
N SER A 52 7.29 -6.10 6.64
CA SER A 52 7.14 -5.77 8.05
C SER A 52 7.78 -4.42 8.35
N PHE A 53 7.05 -3.55 9.02
CA PHE A 53 7.51 -2.21 9.34
C PHE A 53 8.33 -2.23 10.61
N ARG A 54 9.49 -1.57 10.58
CA ARG A 54 10.33 -1.36 11.78
C ARG A 54 10.07 -0.03 12.47
N ASN A 55 9.73 0.98 11.68
CA ASN A 55 9.39 2.32 12.14
C ASN A 55 8.47 2.98 11.11
N VAL A 56 7.55 3.82 11.56
CA VAL A 56 6.67 4.64 10.71
C VAL A 56 6.78 6.08 11.22
N GLU A 57 7.09 7.03 10.33
CA GLU A 57 7.27 8.47 10.62
C GLU A 57 6.40 9.34 9.72
#